data_AF-A0A266LTI9-F1
#
_entry.id   AF-A0A266LTI9-F1
#
_cell.length_a   1.000
_cell.length_b   1.000
_cell.length_c   1.000
_cell.angle_alpha   90.00
_cell.angle_beta   90.00
_cell.angle_gamma   90.00
#
_symmetry.space_group_name_H-M   'P 1'
#
loop_
_entity.id
_entity.type
_entity.pdbx_description
1 polymer ?
#
loop_
_entity_poly.entity_id
_entity_poly.type
_entity_poly.pdbx_seq_one_letter_code
_entity_poly.pdbx_strand_id
1 'polypeptide(L)'
;MLMSITKNKGLIINGADKSDMREIEKKFTKNNSNISQLQSLCEGQSINHKGKILKHETLFKEFIEVKIILGKIVSEILSHKTTKEVTNGPAIEAKSEFLNDIDFAGTLKEHMTFVTDEDTYNILKSEGECIRTNIKNLIREHSIFKEGAPTNHPFILEALEIYQRLNRNTEAAHVAIKENKPHQAMLYKNIYDRKNEMIALIKQHKNL
;
A
#
# COMPACT_ATOMS: atom_id res chain seq x y z
N MET A 1 19.37 -2.34 9.48
CA MET A 1 17.98 -2.81 9.62
C MET A 1 17.67 -2.83 11.11
N LEU A 2 16.70 -2.06 11.60
CA LEU A 2 16.35 -2.03 13.02
C LEU A 2 15.21 -3.03 13.27
N MET A 3 15.54 -4.17 13.88
CA MET A 3 14.57 -5.18 14.29
C MET A 3 14.14 -4.92 15.74
N SER A 4 12.83 -4.99 16.01
CA SER A 4 12.28 -4.91 17.36
C SER A 4 11.56 -6.21 17.70
N ILE A 5 11.81 -6.71 18.91
CA ILE A 5 11.02 -7.79 19.51
C ILE A 5 9.82 -7.12 20.18
N THR A 6 8.61 -7.37 19.69
CA THR A 6 7.39 -6.86 20.32
C THR A 6 6.70 -7.97 21.12
N LYS A 7 5.87 -7.54 22.08
CA LYS A 7 5.19 -8.36 23.11
C LYS A 7 4.34 -9.54 22.56
N ASN A 8 4.13 -9.61 21.24
CA ASN A 8 3.30 -10.61 20.55
C ASN A 8 4.11 -11.72 19.83
N LYS A 9 5.34 -12.03 20.30
CA LYS A 9 6.12 -13.22 19.91
C LYS A 9 6.60 -13.29 18.44
N GLY A 10 6.90 -12.14 17.82
CA GLY A 10 7.51 -12.10 16.48
C GLY A 10 8.69 -11.14 16.39
N LEU A 11 9.66 -11.47 15.53
CA LEU A 11 10.73 -10.56 15.11
C LEU A 11 10.20 -9.69 13.98
N ILE A 12 9.98 -8.40 14.24
CA ILE A 12 9.40 -7.49 13.23
C ILE A 12 10.52 -6.76 12.49
N ILE A 13 10.57 -6.98 11.18
CA ILE A 13 11.40 -6.17 10.29
C ILE A 13 10.65 -4.88 10.01
N ASN A 14 11.14 -3.80 10.62
CA ASN A 14 10.76 -2.44 10.25
C ASN A 14 11.37 -2.14 8.88
N GLY A 15 10.64 -2.50 7.82
CA GLY A 15 11.19 -2.70 6.49
C GLY A 15 10.37 -2.07 5.38
N ALA A 16 10.42 -0.73 5.33
CA ALA A 16 10.18 0.11 4.15
C ALA A 16 8.75 0.10 3.54
N ASP A 17 7.82 0.77 4.23
CA ASP A 17 6.56 1.28 3.66
C ASP A 17 6.73 2.04 2.33
N LYS A 18 7.93 2.55 2.02
CA LYS A 18 8.16 3.36 0.82
C LYS A 18 7.95 2.58 -0.49
N SER A 19 8.28 1.30 -0.60
CA SER A 19 8.12 0.58 -1.88
C SER A 19 6.65 0.34 -2.20
N ASP A 20 5.92 -0.17 -1.21
CA ASP A 20 4.53 -0.59 -1.37
C ASP A 20 3.63 0.65 -1.49
N MET A 21 3.89 1.68 -0.69
CA MET A 21 3.21 2.97 -0.83
C MET A 21 3.54 3.65 -2.15
N ARG A 22 4.78 3.59 -2.65
CA ARG A 22 5.12 4.09 -4.00
C ARG A 22 4.40 3.32 -5.10
N GLU A 23 4.23 2.01 -4.96
CA GLU A 23 3.49 1.21 -5.94
C GLU A 23 2.01 1.59 -5.96
N ILE A 24 1.42 1.81 -4.78
CA ILE A 24 0.05 2.30 -4.62
C ILE A 24 -0.10 3.70 -5.20
N GLU A 25 0.79 4.63 -4.83
CA GLU A 25 0.82 5.99 -5.38
C GLU A 25 0.95 5.96 -6.90
N LYS A 26 1.81 5.11 -7.46
CA LYS A 26 1.90 4.92 -8.91
C LYS A 26 0.60 4.41 -9.51
N LYS A 27 -0.07 3.42 -8.90
CA LYS A 27 -1.36 2.89 -9.37
C LYS A 27 -2.46 3.95 -9.32
N PHE A 28 -2.58 4.70 -8.21
CA PHE A 28 -3.55 5.78 -8.09
C PHE A 28 -3.22 6.97 -8.98
N THR A 29 -1.95 7.35 -9.13
CA THR A 29 -1.54 8.46 -10.01
C THR A 29 -1.79 8.11 -11.48
N LYS A 30 -1.41 6.91 -11.92
CA LYS A 30 -1.73 6.39 -13.25
C LYS A 30 -3.24 6.33 -13.49
N ASN A 31 -4.02 5.99 -12.46
CA ASN A 31 -5.47 5.92 -12.58
C ASN A 31 -6.15 7.29 -12.43
N ASN A 32 -5.51 8.30 -11.84
CA ASN A 32 -6.01 9.67 -11.70
C ASN A 32 -5.63 10.58 -12.88
N SER A 33 -4.84 10.10 -13.85
CA SER A 33 -4.24 10.94 -14.91
C SER A 33 -5.25 11.64 -15.82
N ASN A 34 -6.51 11.20 -15.85
CA ASN A 34 -7.49 11.70 -16.82
C ASN A 34 -8.56 12.61 -16.19
N ILE A 35 -8.39 13.05 -14.94
CA ILE A 35 -9.36 13.95 -14.28
C ILE A 35 -9.41 15.32 -14.97
N SER A 36 -8.26 15.90 -15.32
CA SER A 36 -8.22 17.19 -16.03
C SER A 36 -8.82 17.07 -17.43
N GLN A 37 -8.61 15.95 -18.11
CA GLN A 37 -9.26 15.66 -19.40
C GLN A 37 -10.78 15.55 -19.26
N LEU A 38 -11.23 14.84 -18.22
CA LEU A 38 -12.65 14.70 -17.92
C LEU A 38 -13.30 16.05 -17.60
N GLN A 39 -12.60 16.94 -16.88
CA GLN A 39 -13.05 18.31 -16.64
C GLN A 39 -13.28 19.05 -17.96
N SER A 40 -12.27 19.07 -18.85
CA SER A 40 -12.38 19.74 -20.15
C SER A 40 -13.50 19.15 -21.02
N LEU A 41 -13.77 17.84 -20.93
CA LEU A 41 -14.89 17.20 -21.61
C LEU A 41 -16.26 17.62 -21.06
N CYS A 42 -16.34 18.08 -19.81
CA CYS A 42 -17.59 18.48 -19.17
C CYS A 42 -17.89 19.97 -19.34
N GLU A 43 -16.89 20.81 -19.57
CA GLU A 43 -17.02 22.26 -19.68
C GLU A 43 -17.97 22.66 -20.82
N GLY A 44 -18.98 23.48 -20.49
CA GLY A 44 -19.99 23.97 -21.43
C GLY A 44 -20.94 22.90 -21.99
N GLN A 45 -20.81 21.62 -21.62
CA GLN A 45 -21.65 20.54 -22.12
C GLN A 45 -22.94 20.38 -21.29
N SER A 46 -24.03 20.06 -21.98
CA SER A 46 -25.30 19.71 -21.35
C SER A 46 -26.11 18.77 -22.23
N ILE A 47 -27.03 18.05 -21.61
CA ILE A 47 -28.05 17.25 -22.32
C ILE A 47 -29.44 17.64 -21.84
N ASN A 48 -30.40 17.62 -22.76
CA ASN A 48 -31.81 17.73 -22.41
C ASN A 48 -32.38 16.32 -22.18
N HIS A 49 -32.85 16.05 -20.97
CA HIS A 49 -33.50 14.79 -20.62
C HIS A 49 -34.84 15.08 -19.94
N LYS A 50 -35.93 14.61 -20.54
CA LYS A 50 -37.30 14.77 -20.02
C LYS A 50 -37.65 16.22 -19.67
N GLY A 51 -37.25 17.16 -20.53
CA GLY A 51 -37.52 18.60 -20.36
C GLY A 51 -36.62 19.30 -19.33
N LYS A 52 -35.62 18.60 -18.77
CA LYS A 52 -34.62 19.18 -17.86
C LYS A 52 -33.25 19.24 -18.54
N ILE A 53 -32.60 20.39 -18.41
CA ILE A 53 -31.20 20.56 -18.85
C ILE A 53 -30.30 20.02 -17.74
N LEU A 54 -29.60 18.93 -18.03
CA LEU A 54 -28.60 18.34 -17.17
C LEU A 54 -27.22 18.85 -17.59
N LYS A 55 -26.55 19.58 -16.70
CA LYS A 55 -25.22 20.14 -16.95
C LYS A 55 -24.14 19.14 -16.54
N HIS A 56 -23.17 18.92 -17.43
CA HIS A 56 -22.06 18.00 -17.18
C HIS A 56 -21.13 18.51 -16.09
N GLU A 57 -20.90 19.82 -16.02
CA GLU A 57 -20.10 20.45 -14.96
C GLU A 57 -20.65 20.19 -13.56
N THR A 58 -21.98 20.23 -13.38
CA THR A 58 -22.62 19.93 -12.10
C THR A 58 -22.36 18.48 -11.71
N LEU A 59 -22.56 17.55 -12.64
CA LEU A 59 -22.30 16.13 -12.40
C LEU A 59 -20.82 15.86 -12.09
N PHE A 60 -19.91 16.54 -12.79
CA PHE A 60 -18.48 16.44 -12.55
C PHE A 60 -18.10 16.92 -11.14
N LYS A 61 -18.65 18.03 -10.66
CA LYS A 61 -18.43 18.52 -9.29
C LYS A 61 -18.90 17.49 -8.25
N GLU A 62 -20.12 16.97 -8.40
CA GLU A 62 -20.64 15.90 -7.53
C GLU A 62 -19.74 14.66 -7.55
N PHE A 63 -19.24 14.29 -8.73
CA PHE A 63 -18.30 13.18 -8.87
C PHE A 63 -16.99 13.42 -8.08
N ILE A 64 -16.42 14.62 -8.16
CA ILE A 64 -15.19 14.98 -7.44
C ILE A 64 -15.40 14.93 -5.92
N GLU A 65 -16.53 15.39 -5.41
CA GLU A 65 -16.86 15.30 -3.97
C GLU A 65 -16.85 13.86 -3.49
N VAL A 66 -17.52 12.96 -4.20
CA VAL A 66 -17.54 11.52 -3.89
C VAL A 66 -16.14 10.92 -3.98
N LYS A 67 -15.37 11.29 -5.01
CA LYS A 67 -13.97 10.85 -5.19
C LYS A 67 -13.09 11.22 -4.01
N ILE A 68 -13.23 12.44 -3.48
CA ILE A 68 -12.46 12.91 -2.30
C ILE A 68 -12.79 12.06 -1.08
N ILE A 69 -14.07 11.75 -0.86
CA ILE A 69 -14.51 10.90 0.26
C ILE A 69 -13.90 9.49 0.11
N LEU A 70 -14.00 8.90 -1.07
CA LEU A 70 -13.40 7.58 -1.35
C LEU A 70 -11.89 7.59 -1.08
N GLY A 71 -11.19 8.64 -1.51
CA GLY A 71 -9.76 8.79 -1.28
C GLY A 71 -9.38 8.84 0.20
N LYS A 72 -10.17 9.53 1.04
CA LYS A 72 -9.94 9.56 2.49
C LYS A 72 -10.04 8.17 3.12
N ILE A 73 -11.04 7.38 2.72
CA ILE A 73 -11.22 6.01 3.23
C ILE A 73 -10.05 5.12 2.79
N VAL A 74 -9.61 5.23 1.53
CA VAL A 74 -8.41 4.49 1.06
C VAL A 74 -7.18 4.88 1.90
N SER A 75 -6.95 6.17 2.15
CA SER A 75 -5.85 6.63 2.99
C SER A 75 -5.93 6.08 4.41
N GLU A 76 -7.13 6.01 4.99
CA GLU A 76 -7.35 5.43 6.32
C GLU A 76 -7.01 3.94 6.35
N ILE A 77 -7.50 3.16 5.37
CA ILE A 77 -7.17 1.74 5.25
C ILE A 77 -5.66 1.55 5.10
N LEU A 78 -5.01 2.35 4.26
CA LEU A 78 -3.56 2.27 4.06
C LEU A 78 -2.74 2.61 5.30
N SER A 79 -3.29 3.36 6.25
CA SER A 79 -2.62 3.65 7.52
C SER A 79 -2.54 2.43 8.45
N HIS A 80 -3.37 1.41 8.22
CA HIS A 80 -3.37 0.17 8.99
C HIS A 80 -2.30 -0.78 8.45
N LYS A 81 -1.20 -0.92 9.20
CA LYS A 81 -0.10 -1.81 8.81
C LYS A 81 -0.55 -3.26 8.80
N THR A 82 -0.13 -4.00 7.77
CA THR A 82 -0.28 -5.46 7.72
C THR A 82 1.04 -6.11 8.06
N THR A 83 0.99 -7.22 8.80
CA THR A 83 2.15 -8.06 9.07
C THR A 83 2.06 -9.33 8.26
N LYS A 84 3.08 -9.62 7.45
CA LYS A 84 3.20 -10.88 6.72
C LYS A 84 4.39 -11.65 7.24
N GLU A 85 4.20 -12.95 7.47
CA GLU A 85 5.31 -13.82 7.84
C GLU A 85 6.30 -13.94 6.67
N VAL A 86 7.58 -13.83 6.99
CA VAL A 86 8.69 -14.00 6.05
C VAL A 86 9.26 -15.40 6.26
N THR A 87 9.23 -16.21 5.22
CA THR A 87 9.71 -17.60 5.26
C THR A 87 10.97 -17.83 4.42
N ASN A 88 11.40 -16.86 3.61
CA ASN A 88 12.60 -16.93 2.79
C ASN A 88 13.29 -15.56 2.59
N GLY A 89 14.51 -15.59 2.02
CA GLY A 89 15.29 -14.41 1.66
C GLY A 89 16.28 -13.92 2.72
N PRO A 90 16.87 -12.73 2.55
CA PRO A 90 18.05 -12.30 3.31
C PRO A 90 17.86 -12.26 4.82
N ALA A 91 16.64 -11.97 5.30
CA ALA A 91 16.37 -11.94 6.73
C ALA A 91 16.32 -13.34 7.37
N ILE A 92 15.86 -14.34 6.60
CA ILE A 92 15.83 -15.74 7.03
C ILE A 92 17.23 -16.35 6.94
N GLU A 93 17.98 -15.98 5.90
CA GLU A 93 19.41 -16.31 5.76
C GLU A 93 20.21 -15.76 6.95
N ALA A 94 20.05 -14.47 7.28
CA ALA A 94 20.70 -13.86 8.43
C ALA A 94 20.29 -14.51 9.77
N LYS A 95 19.02 -14.91 9.94
CA LYS A 95 18.58 -15.69 11.11
C LYS A 95 19.30 -17.04 11.19
N SER A 96 19.45 -17.72 10.05
CA SER A 96 20.16 -19.00 9.97
C SER A 96 21.66 -18.84 10.29
N GLU A 97 22.31 -17.84 9.72
CA GLU A 97 23.73 -17.51 9.97
C GLU A 97 23.98 -17.23 11.46
N PHE A 98 23.14 -16.38 12.06
CA PHE A 98 23.21 -16.07 13.49
C PHE A 98 23.06 -17.31 14.38
N LEU A 99 22.12 -18.21 14.05
CA LEU A 99 21.91 -19.43 14.84
C LEU A 99 23.07 -20.43 14.72
N ASN A 100 23.71 -20.48 13.56
CA ASN A 100 24.78 -21.42 13.25
C ASN A 100 26.20 -20.88 13.52
N ASP A 101 26.34 -19.65 14.04
CA ASP A 101 27.62 -18.97 14.25
C ASP A 101 28.48 -18.87 12.98
N ILE A 102 27.84 -18.74 11.82
CA ILE A 102 28.54 -18.60 10.54
C ILE A 102 28.60 -17.12 10.19
N ASP A 103 29.80 -16.58 9.99
CA ASP A 103 30.03 -15.20 9.54
C ASP A 103 30.55 -15.21 8.10
N PHE A 104 29.62 -15.34 7.14
CA PHE A 104 29.97 -15.29 5.72
C PHE A 104 30.47 -13.92 5.27
N ALA A 105 30.13 -12.85 5.98
CA ALA A 105 30.52 -11.48 5.66
C ALA A 105 31.91 -11.08 6.21
N GLY A 106 32.51 -11.90 7.09
CA GLY A 106 33.82 -11.64 7.70
C GLY A 106 33.83 -10.47 8.68
N THR A 107 32.66 -10.06 9.17
CA THR A 107 32.45 -8.89 10.04
C THR A 107 32.89 -9.11 11.49
N LEU A 108 33.04 -10.37 11.92
CA LEU A 108 33.54 -10.74 13.24
C LEU A 108 35.00 -10.30 13.49
N LYS A 109 35.76 -9.98 12.43
CA LYS A 109 37.14 -9.51 12.53
C LYS A 109 37.27 -8.09 13.07
N GLU A 110 36.18 -7.32 13.12
CA GLU A 110 36.17 -5.91 13.54
C GLU A 110 35.83 -5.71 15.04
N HIS A 111 35.70 -6.79 15.82
CA HIS A 111 35.33 -6.68 17.23
C HIS A 111 36.49 -6.18 18.11
N MET A 112 36.19 -5.19 18.96
CA MET A 112 37.06 -4.81 20.06
C MET A 112 37.11 -5.94 21.10
N THR A 113 38.29 -6.50 21.31
CA THR A 113 38.57 -7.36 22.47
C THR A 113 38.93 -6.50 23.66
N PHE A 114 38.19 -6.65 24.76
CA PHE A 114 38.55 -6.04 26.04
C PHE A 114 39.79 -6.74 26.61
N VAL A 115 40.77 -5.95 27.06
CA VAL A 115 41.91 -6.47 27.81
C VAL A 115 41.44 -6.69 29.25
N THR A 116 41.42 -7.95 29.68
CA THR A 116 41.02 -8.39 31.03
C THR A 116 42.06 -9.38 31.56
N ASP A 117 42.16 -9.52 32.87
CA ASP A 117 42.92 -10.62 33.48
C ASP A 117 42.24 -11.98 33.19
N GLU A 118 42.99 -13.06 33.33
CA GLU A 118 42.57 -14.42 32.96
C GLU A 118 41.34 -14.90 33.74
N ASP A 119 41.24 -14.56 35.02
CA ASP A 119 40.10 -14.92 35.86
C ASP A 119 38.82 -14.19 35.41
N THR A 120 38.93 -12.89 35.16
CA THR A 120 37.82 -12.07 34.63
C THR A 120 37.40 -12.54 33.24
N TYR A 121 38.34 -12.88 32.37
CA TYR A 121 38.06 -13.42 31.03
C TYR A 121 37.27 -14.73 31.12
N ASN A 122 37.67 -15.65 32.00
CA ASN A 122 37.01 -16.95 32.16
C ASN A 122 35.57 -16.82 32.69
N ILE A 123 35.33 -15.90 33.62
CA ILE A 123 33.99 -15.57 34.12
C ILE A 123 33.13 -15.00 32.98
N LEU A 124 33.62 -13.96 32.30
CA LEU A 124 32.92 -13.31 31.20
C LEU A 124 32.63 -14.27 30.04
N LYS A 125 33.54 -15.21 29.77
CA LYS A 125 33.34 -16.27 28.77
C LYS A 125 32.18 -17.19 29.16
N SER A 126 32.15 -17.67 30.41
CA SER A 126 31.09 -18.57 30.90
C SER A 126 29.71 -17.90 30.96
N GLU A 127 29.64 -16.66 31.46
CA GLU A 127 28.39 -15.89 31.49
C GLU A 127 27.96 -15.49 30.08
N GLY A 128 28.93 -15.11 29.23
CA GLY A 128 28.72 -14.78 27.83
C GLY A 128 28.17 -15.95 27.02
N GLU A 129 28.61 -17.19 27.27
CA GLU A 129 28.06 -18.39 26.65
C GLU A 129 26.59 -18.62 27.00
N CYS A 130 26.20 -18.38 28.26
CA CYS A 130 24.82 -18.46 28.70
C CYS A 130 23.95 -17.39 28.02
N ILE A 131 24.44 -16.14 27.99
CA ILE A 131 23.76 -15.02 27.32
C ILE A 131 23.59 -15.30 25.82
N ARG A 132 24.64 -15.76 25.14
CA ARG A 132 24.61 -16.12 23.71
C ARG A 132 23.58 -17.21 23.44
N THR A 133 23.56 -18.26 24.27
CA THR A 133 22.61 -19.37 24.15
C THR A 133 21.17 -18.89 24.34
N ASN A 134 20.92 -18.04 25.33
CA ASN A 134 19.58 -17.48 25.58
C ASN A 134 19.11 -16.59 24.41
N ILE A 135 19.99 -15.75 23.86
CA ILE A 135 19.67 -14.92 22.69
C ILE A 135 19.36 -15.79 21.47
N LYS A 136 20.13 -16.85 21.23
CA LYS A 136 19.88 -17.81 20.14
C LYS A 136 18.55 -18.52 20.28
N ASN A 137 18.23 -19.02 21.48
CA ASN A 137 16.95 -19.68 21.72
C ASN A 137 15.79 -18.71 21.50
N LEU A 138 15.92 -17.47 21.99
CA LEU A 138 14.93 -16.42 21.77
C LEU A 138 14.72 -16.14 20.27
N ILE A 139 15.79 -15.99 19.49
CA ILE A 139 15.66 -15.76 18.03
C ILE A 139 15.10 -16.99 17.31
N ARG A 140 15.49 -18.21 17.72
CA ARG A 140 15.02 -19.47 17.11
C ARG A 140 13.51 -19.59 17.19
N GLU A 141 12.94 -19.35 18.37
CA GLU A 141 11.52 -19.54 18.68
C GLU A 141 10.59 -18.52 18.01
N HIS A 142 11.12 -17.39 17.52
CA HIS A 142 10.30 -16.31 16.99
C HIS A 142 10.26 -16.32 15.46
N SER A 143 9.06 -16.34 14.89
CA SER A 143 8.86 -16.10 13.45
C SER A 143 9.24 -14.67 13.08
N ILE A 144 9.71 -14.49 11.84
CA ILE A 144 10.04 -13.18 11.28
C ILE A 144 8.81 -12.66 10.53
N PHE A 145 8.41 -11.43 10.83
CA PHE A 145 7.33 -10.74 10.15
C PHE A 145 7.84 -9.47 9.48
N LYS A 146 7.27 -9.13 8.33
CA LYS A 146 7.49 -7.87 7.63
C LYS A 146 6.21 -7.04 7.68
N GLU A 147 6.35 -5.79 8.11
CA GLU A 147 5.29 -4.79 7.96
C GLU A 147 5.16 -4.38 6.49
N GLY A 148 3.93 -4.26 6.00
CA GLY A 148 3.63 -3.73 4.68
C GLY A 148 2.26 -3.07 4.61
N ALA A 149 2.01 -2.35 3.53
CA ALA A 149 0.72 -1.72 3.29
C ALA A 149 -0.35 -2.77 2.89
N PRO A 150 -1.63 -2.58 3.25
CA PRO A 150 -2.74 -3.46 2.87
C PRO A 150 -3.13 -3.30 1.39
N THR A 151 -2.17 -3.44 0.48
CA THR A 151 -2.31 -3.23 -0.97
C THR A 151 -3.40 -4.09 -1.61
N ASN A 152 -3.64 -5.28 -1.07
CA ASN A 152 -4.63 -6.25 -1.55
C ASN A 152 -5.98 -6.12 -0.84
N HIS A 153 -6.22 -5.04 -0.08
CA HIS A 153 -7.50 -4.83 0.57
C HIS A 153 -8.62 -4.74 -0.48
N PRO A 154 -9.73 -5.51 -0.35
CA PRO A 154 -10.79 -5.57 -1.36
C PRO A 154 -11.33 -4.18 -1.76
N PHE A 155 -11.53 -3.31 -0.77
CA PHE A 155 -11.96 -1.93 -1.00
C PHE A 155 -11.00 -1.12 -1.88
N ILE A 156 -9.69 -1.28 -1.70
CA ILE A 156 -8.66 -0.56 -2.48
C ILE A 156 -8.65 -1.06 -3.92
N LEU A 157 -8.78 -2.39 -4.10
CA LEU A 157 -8.84 -3.00 -5.42
C LEU A 157 -10.06 -2.53 -6.21
N GLU A 158 -11.24 -2.53 -5.60
CA GLU A 158 -12.47 -2.05 -6.25
C GLU A 158 -12.39 -0.55 -6.58
N ALA A 159 -11.87 0.27 -5.66
CA ALA A 159 -11.66 1.69 -5.91
C ALA A 159 -10.73 1.94 -7.12
N LEU A 160 -9.65 1.16 -7.24
CA LEU A 160 -8.75 1.23 -8.39
C LEU A 160 -9.44 0.81 -9.69
N GLU A 161 -10.31 -0.21 -9.65
CA GLU A 161 -11.03 -0.69 -10.82
C GLU A 161 -12.04 0.35 -11.34
N ILE A 162 -12.77 1.02 -10.43
CA ILE A 162 -13.67 2.13 -10.78
C ILE A 162 -12.90 3.23 -11.53
N TYR A 163 -11.71 3.60 -11.07
CA TYR A 163 -10.88 4.60 -11.76
C TYR A 163 -10.37 4.12 -13.12
N GLN A 164 -10.00 2.85 -13.26
CA GLN A 164 -9.62 2.28 -14.56
C GLN A 164 -10.79 2.33 -15.55
N ARG A 165 -12.00 1.97 -15.10
CA ARG A 165 -13.22 2.08 -15.91
C ARG A 165 -13.51 3.53 -16.30
N LEU A 166 -13.28 4.49 -15.40
CA LEU A 166 -13.40 5.91 -15.72
C LEU A 166 -12.42 6.34 -16.81
N ASN A 167 -11.16 5.93 -16.74
CA ASN A 167 -10.16 6.30 -17.75
C ASN A 167 -10.53 5.78 -19.14
N ARG A 168 -10.98 4.52 -19.23
CA ARG A 168 -11.50 3.94 -20.50
C ARG A 168 -12.70 4.73 -21.02
N ASN A 169 -13.59 5.16 -20.14
CA ASN A 169 -14.75 5.98 -20.52
C ASN A 169 -14.33 7.37 -21.06
N THR A 170 -13.33 8.00 -20.46
CA THR A 170 -12.77 9.28 -20.92
C THR A 170 -12.10 9.12 -22.29
N GLU A 171 -11.32 8.07 -22.49
CA GLU A 171 -10.70 7.74 -23.79
C GLU A 171 -11.75 7.50 -24.87
N ALA A 172 -12.80 6.72 -24.56
CA ALA A 172 -13.90 6.48 -25.48
C ALA A 172 -14.63 7.77 -25.88
N ALA A 173 -14.81 8.72 -24.95
CA ALA A 173 -15.38 10.03 -25.25
C ALA A 173 -14.48 10.84 -26.20
N HIS A 174 -13.17 10.83 -25.98
CA HIS A 174 -12.23 11.48 -26.90
C HIS A 174 -12.23 10.85 -28.30
N VAL A 175 -12.30 9.52 -28.40
CA VAL A 175 -12.42 8.83 -29.69
C VAL A 175 -13.72 9.23 -30.39
N ALA A 176 -14.85 9.22 -29.69
CA ALA A 176 -16.13 9.62 -30.26
C ALA A 176 -16.11 11.08 -30.77
N ILE A 177 -15.45 12.00 -30.05
CA ILE A 177 -15.27 13.39 -30.52
C ILE A 177 -14.44 13.43 -31.81
N LYS A 178 -13.32 12.70 -31.87
CA LYS A 178 -12.48 12.63 -33.08
C LYS A 178 -13.21 12.07 -34.28
N GLU A 179 -14.09 11.08 -34.05
CA GLU A 179 -14.91 10.44 -35.09
C GLU A 179 -16.21 11.20 -35.38
N ASN A 180 -16.42 12.37 -34.77
CA ASN A 180 -17.62 13.19 -34.88
C ASN A 180 -18.93 12.43 -34.54
N LYS A 181 -18.85 11.51 -33.59
CA LYS A 181 -19.96 10.71 -33.07
C LYS A 181 -20.64 11.40 -31.87
N PRO A 182 -21.94 11.18 -31.66
CA PRO A 182 -22.64 11.70 -30.50
C PRO A 182 -22.07 11.11 -29.20
N HIS A 183 -21.53 11.97 -28.33
CA HIS A 183 -20.79 11.55 -27.12
C HIS A 183 -21.38 12.12 -25.82
N GLN A 184 -22.21 13.17 -25.88
CA GLN A 184 -22.67 13.91 -24.70
C GLN A 184 -23.49 13.05 -23.72
N ALA A 185 -24.44 12.27 -24.25
CA ALA A 185 -25.26 11.37 -23.42
C ALA A 185 -24.43 10.21 -22.84
N MET A 186 -23.51 9.66 -23.64
CA MET A 186 -22.58 8.62 -23.20
C MET A 186 -21.69 9.13 -22.07
N LEU A 187 -21.09 10.32 -22.24
CA LEU A 187 -20.23 10.94 -21.24
C LEU A 187 -20.98 11.18 -19.93
N TYR A 188 -22.20 11.73 -20.00
CA TYR A 188 -23.02 11.96 -18.81
C TYR A 188 -23.30 10.65 -18.07
N LYS A 189 -23.77 9.63 -18.80
CA LYS A 189 -24.05 8.31 -18.24
C LYS A 189 -22.80 7.70 -17.59
N ASN A 190 -21.67 7.75 -18.29
CA ASN A 190 -20.41 7.18 -17.82
C ASN A 190 -19.93 7.82 -16.51
N ILE A 191 -20.03 9.14 -16.37
CA ILE A 191 -19.66 9.84 -15.12
C ILE A 191 -20.66 9.49 -14.02
N TYR A 192 -21.95 9.46 -14.33
CA TYR A 192 -23.01 9.15 -13.38
C TYR A 192 -22.87 7.72 -12.82
N ASP A 193 -22.62 6.73 -13.69
CA ASP A 193 -22.44 5.34 -13.30
C ASP A 193 -21.20 5.17 -12.40
N ARG A 194 -20.05 5.77 -12.77
CA ARG A 194 -18.84 5.71 -11.95
C ARG A 194 -19.02 6.42 -10.59
N LYS A 195 -19.72 7.56 -10.55
CA LYS A 195 -20.08 8.24 -9.30
C LYS A 195 -20.89 7.31 -8.39
N ASN A 196 -21.91 6.64 -8.93
CA ASN A 196 -22.77 5.76 -8.15
C ASN A 196 -22.06 4.49 -7.68
N GLU A 197 -21.14 3.93 -8.47
CA GLU A 197 -20.26 2.84 -8.04
C GLU A 197 -19.43 3.26 -6.82
N MET A 198 -18.84 4.46 -6.84
CA MET A 198 -18.09 4.98 -5.68
C MET A 198 -19.00 5.15 -4.45
N ILE A 199 -20.21 5.69 -4.64
CA ILE A 199 -21.19 5.83 -3.55
C ILE A 199 -21.56 4.45 -2.97
N ALA A 200 -21.81 3.46 -3.82
CA ALA A 200 -22.14 2.11 -3.39
C ALA A 200 -20.99 1.48 -2.59
N LEU A 201 -19.76 1.61 -3.09
CA LEU A 201 -18.55 1.14 -2.41
C LEU A 201 -18.36 1.82 -1.04
N ILE A 202 -18.52 3.14 -0.96
CA ILE A 202 -18.46 3.90 0.30
C ILE A 202 -19.51 3.39 1.30
N LYS A 203 -20.75 3.15 0.84
CA LYS A 203 -21.82 2.64 1.71
C LYS A 203 -21.53 1.24 2.23
N GLN A 204 -20.98 0.35 1.40
CA GLN A 204 -20.58 -1.00 1.83
C GLN A 204 -19.53 -0.93 2.95
N HIS A 205 -18.57 -0.02 2.86
CA HIS A 205 -17.56 0.13 3.90
C HIS A 205 -18.09 0.71 5.21
N LYS A 206 -19.06 1.63 5.18
CA LYS A 206 -19.67 2.19 6.40
C LYS A 206 -20.60 1.22 7.14
N ASN A 207 -21.04 0.15 6.48
CA ASN A 207 -21.90 -0.87 7.06
C ASN A 207 -21.12 -2.14 7.50
N LEU A 208 -19.79 -2.10 7.38
CA LEU A 208 -18.84 -3.09 7.90
C LEU A 208 -18.22 -2.55 9.19
#